data_AF-A0A9X3K611-F1
#
_entry.id   AF-A0A9X3K611-F1
#
_cell.length_a   1.000
_cell.length_b   1.000
_cell.length_c   1.000
_cell.angle_alpha   90.00
_cell.angle_beta   90.00
_cell.angle_gamma   90.00
#
_symmetry.space_group_name_H-M   'P 1'
#
loop_
_entity.id
_entity.type
_entity.pdbx_description
1 polymer ?
#
loop_
_entity_poly.entity_id
_entity_poly.type
_entity_poly.pdbx_seq_one_letter_code
_entity_poly.pdbx_strand_id
1 'polypeptide(L)'
;MKPFKQPFTTLRSISLRTALIASLLVVVMAGCSLVPYYDASVIEQIEETTATADRFYLLMAIDSTSEESLRKYEMAEPFYYDLILDLRKVNRMNEYRKKSEASTKQVDLAIDIIESQKSIHESMERLDESGLIQLHRSQTMDALFILRATESRLPKQSN
;
A
#
# COMPACT_ATOMS: atom_id res chain seq x y z
N MET A 1 -38.07 11.63 -69.10
CA MET A 1 -37.14 11.21 -68.03
C MET A 1 -36.00 12.22 -67.96
N LYS A 2 -35.82 12.93 -66.84
CA LYS A 2 -34.72 13.89 -66.65
C LYS A 2 -33.53 13.17 -66.01
N PRO A 3 -32.28 13.35 -66.49
CA PRO A 3 -31.12 12.73 -65.86
C PRO A 3 -30.73 13.49 -64.58
N PHE A 4 -30.59 12.73 -63.50
CA PHE A 4 -30.17 13.17 -62.18
C PHE A 4 -28.65 13.37 -62.18
N LYS A 5 -28.17 14.62 -62.09
CA LYS A 5 -26.74 14.91 -61.91
C LYS A 5 -26.41 14.82 -60.43
N GLN A 6 -25.62 13.82 -60.03
CA GLN A 6 -25.00 13.80 -58.71
C GLN A 6 -23.77 14.72 -58.70
N PRO A 7 -23.58 15.53 -57.64
CA PRO A 7 -22.34 16.28 -57.46
C PRO A 7 -21.27 15.34 -56.91
N PHE A 8 -20.24 15.07 -57.71
CA PHE A 8 -18.99 14.51 -57.22
C PHE A 8 -18.37 15.53 -56.24
N THR A 9 -18.36 15.18 -54.96
CA THR A 9 -17.65 15.92 -53.93
C THR A 9 -16.15 15.74 -54.16
N THR A 10 -15.46 16.87 -54.35
CA THR A 10 -14.01 16.91 -54.49
C THR A 10 -13.37 16.55 -53.17
N LEU A 11 -12.85 15.33 -53.07
CA LEU A 11 -11.91 14.93 -52.02
C LEU A 11 -10.65 15.79 -52.18
N ARG A 12 -10.59 16.88 -51.42
CA ARG A 12 -9.37 17.69 -51.27
C ARG A 12 -8.26 16.79 -50.77
N SER A 13 -7.19 16.68 -51.56
CA SER A 13 -5.98 15.98 -51.18
C SER A 13 -5.44 16.60 -49.90
N ILE A 14 -5.57 15.87 -48.80
CA ILE A 14 -4.96 16.23 -47.54
C ILE A 14 -3.45 16.17 -47.77
N SER A 15 -2.77 17.30 -47.56
CA SER A 15 -1.32 17.39 -47.71
C SER A 15 -0.64 16.35 -46.83
N LEU A 16 0.33 15.61 -47.38
CA LEU A 16 1.12 14.62 -46.64
C LEU A 16 1.74 15.22 -45.37
N ARG A 17 2.05 16.53 -45.38
CA ARG A 17 2.56 17.27 -44.22
C ARG A 17 1.53 17.40 -43.11
N THR A 18 0.26 17.68 -43.45
CA THR A 18 -0.82 17.73 -42.46
C THR A 18 -1.13 16.36 -41.86
N ALA A 19 -1.00 15.28 -42.64
CA ALA A 19 -1.15 13.92 -42.13
C ALA A 19 -0.01 13.52 -41.17
N LEU A 20 1.24 13.89 -41.49
CA LEU A 20 2.40 13.66 -40.63
C LEU A 20 2.32 14.42 -39.31
N ILE A 21 1.90 15.70 -39.34
CA ILE A 21 1.75 16.52 -38.13
C ILE A 21 0.63 15.96 -37.24
N ALA A 22 -0.50 15.56 -37.83
CA ALA A 22 -1.60 14.95 -37.08
C ALA A 22 -1.19 13.60 -36.45
N SER A 23 -0.44 12.77 -37.17
CA SER A 23 0.10 11.51 -36.65
C SER A 23 1.07 11.73 -35.48
N LEU A 24 1.99 12.68 -35.61
CA LEU A 24 2.92 13.04 -34.55
C LEU A 24 2.20 13.54 -33.29
N LEU A 25 1.13 14.33 -33.45
CA LEU A 25 0.31 14.82 -32.34
C LEU A 25 -0.39 13.69 -31.59
N VAL A 26 -0.89 12.67 -32.31
CA VAL A 26 -1.52 11.49 -31.71
C VAL A 26 -0.49 10.66 -30.93
N VAL A 27 0.74 10.51 -31.44
CA VAL A 27 1.82 9.80 -30.74
C VAL A 27 2.25 10.53 -29.47
N VAL A 28 2.36 11.86 -29.52
CA VAL A 28 2.70 12.68 -28.33
C VAL A 28 1.60 12.60 -27.26
N MET A 29 0.32 12.60 -27.67
CA MET A 29 -0.81 12.47 -26.74
C MET A 29 -0.92 11.07 -26.14
N ALA A 30 -0.57 10.02 -26.90
CA ALA A 30 -0.55 8.64 -26.41
C ALA A 30 0.66 8.34 -25.49
N GLY A 31 1.73 9.15 -25.55
CA GLY A 31 2.90 9.03 -24.68
C GLY A 31 2.69 9.52 -23.24
N CYS A 32 1.61 10.26 -22.96
CA CYS A 32 1.19 10.62 -21.61
C CYS A 32 0.50 9.43 -20.91
N SER A 33 1.25 8.35 -20.71
CA SER A 33 0.87 7.35 -19.73
C SER A 33 0.99 8.00 -18.35
N LEU A 34 -0.17 8.38 -17.80
CA LEU A 34 -0.31 8.83 -16.42
C LEU A 34 -0.05 7.61 -15.53
N VAL A 35 1.21 7.21 -15.39
CA VAL A 35 1.60 6.16 -14.44
C VAL A 35 1.19 6.69 -13.06
N PRO A 36 0.24 6.03 -12.36
CA PRO A 36 -0.13 6.47 -11.04
C PRO A 36 1.10 6.41 -10.15
N TYR A 37 1.33 7.49 -9.40
CA TYR A 37 2.44 7.59 -8.46
C TYR A 37 2.25 6.65 -7.25
N TYR A 38 1.00 6.25 -6.98
CA TYR A 38 0.65 5.26 -5.98
C TYR A 38 0.95 3.84 -6.50
N ASP A 39 1.54 2.97 -5.67
CA ASP A 39 1.53 1.52 -5.96
C ASP A 39 0.27 0.89 -5.39
N ALA A 40 -0.52 0.26 -6.24
CA ALA A 40 -1.60 -0.59 -5.74
C ALA A 40 -1.04 -1.76 -4.93
N SER A 41 0.13 -2.30 -5.31
CA SER A 41 0.70 -3.48 -4.64
C SER A 41 1.21 -3.18 -3.23
N VAL A 42 1.75 -1.97 -3.00
CA VAL A 42 2.23 -1.56 -1.67
C VAL A 42 1.06 -1.32 -0.74
N ILE A 43 0.00 -0.67 -1.22
CA ILE A 43 -1.24 -0.49 -0.43
C ILE A 43 -1.87 -1.83 -0.10
N GLU A 44 -1.96 -2.74 -1.07
CA GLU A 44 -2.48 -4.10 -0.86
C GLU A 44 -1.67 -4.84 0.21
N GLN A 45 -0.33 -4.78 0.14
CA GLN A 45 0.54 -5.38 1.16
C GLN A 45 0.32 -4.76 2.55
N ILE A 46 0.12 -3.44 2.64
CA ILE A 46 -0.19 -2.76 3.90
C ILE A 46 -1.54 -3.22 4.45
N GLU A 47 -2.55 -3.37 3.60
CA GLU A 47 -3.88 -3.85 3.98
C GLU A 47 -3.85 -5.31 4.46
N GLU A 48 -3.10 -6.19 3.77
CA GLU A 48 -2.86 -7.57 4.22
C GLU A 48 -2.14 -7.62 5.57
N THR A 49 -1.11 -6.80 5.75
CA THR A 49 -0.37 -6.69 7.01
C THR A 49 -1.29 -6.20 8.13
N THR A 50 -2.18 -5.24 7.83
CA THR A 50 -3.18 -4.71 8.77
C THR A 50 -4.17 -5.78 9.19
N ALA A 51 -4.71 -6.56 8.25
CA ALA A 51 -5.62 -7.65 8.55
C ALA A 51 -4.95 -8.74 9.40
N THR A 52 -3.68 -9.05 9.11
CA THR A 52 -2.88 -10.02 9.87
C THR A 52 -2.65 -9.55 11.30
N ALA A 53 -2.24 -8.29 11.48
CA ALA A 53 -2.03 -7.69 12.80
C ALA A 53 -3.32 -7.65 13.62
N ASP A 54 -4.44 -7.25 12.98
CA ASP A 54 -5.73 -7.20 13.66
C ASP A 54 -6.16 -8.60 14.14
N ARG A 55 -6.08 -9.59 13.25
CA ARG A 55 -6.38 -10.98 13.58
C ARG A 55 -5.52 -11.51 14.72
N PHE A 56 -4.22 -11.22 14.70
CA PHE A 56 -3.30 -11.61 15.75
C PHE A 56 -3.75 -11.12 17.13
N TYR A 57 -4.03 -9.82 17.26
CA TYR A 57 -4.47 -9.24 18.53
C TYR A 57 -5.87 -9.70 18.95
N LEU A 58 -6.78 -9.93 18.00
CA LEU A 58 -8.10 -10.51 18.29
C LEU A 58 -7.97 -11.93 18.86
N LEU A 59 -7.13 -12.77 18.26
CA LEU A 59 -6.88 -14.13 18.75
C LEU A 59 -6.26 -14.11 20.16
N MET A 60 -5.31 -13.21 20.40
CA MET A 60 -4.71 -12.99 21.71
C MET A 60 -5.74 -12.54 22.77
N ALA A 61 -6.71 -11.71 22.38
CA ALA A 61 -7.76 -11.25 23.29
C ALA A 61 -8.76 -12.36 23.66
N ILE A 62 -9.14 -13.20 22.69
CA ILE A 62 -10.19 -14.22 22.83
C ILE A 62 -9.75 -15.36 23.75
N ASP A 63 -8.55 -15.92 23.53
CA ASP A 63 -8.12 -17.11 24.25
C ASP A 63 -7.21 -16.76 25.43
N SER A 64 -7.83 -16.64 26.61
CA SER A 64 -7.13 -16.24 27.83
C SER A 64 -6.75 -17.38 28.76
N THR A 65 -7.17 -18.61 28.49
CA THR A 65 -7.01 -19.71 29.46
C THR A 65 -6.40 -20.97 28.89
N SER A 66 -6.20 -21.06 27.57
CA SER A 66 -5.57 -22.26 26.98
C SER A 66 -4.04 -22.25 27.14
N GLU A 67 -3.47 -23.45 27.12
CA GLU A 67 -2.02 -23.64 27.06
C GLU A 67 -1.43 -23.14 25.74
N GLU A 68 -2.24 -23.11 24.68
CA GLU A 68 -1.89 -22.65 23.32
C GLU A 68 -2.21 -21.15 23.10
N SER A 69 -2.56 -20.45 24.17
CA SER A 69 -2.96 -19.06 24.13
C SER A 69 -1.82 -18.17 23.60
N LEU A 70 -2.15 -17.33 22.62
CA LEU A 70 -1.26 -16.27 22.12
C LEU A 70 -0.97 -15.21 23.18
N ARG A 71 -1.55 -15.29 24.38
CA ARG A 71 -1.11 -14.47 25.51
C ARG A 71 0.20 -14.96 26.11
N LYS A 72 0.67 -16.17 25.79
CA LYS A 72 2.02 -16.63 26.14
C LYS A 72 2.97 -16.17 25.05
N TYR A 73 4.11 -15.60 25.44
CA TYR A 73 5.09 -15.07 24.51
C TYR A 73 5.58 -16.14 23.52
N GLU A 74 5.88 -17.35 24.01
CA GLU A 74 6.34 -18.47 23.17
C GLU A 74 5.38 -18.79 22.01
N MET A 75 4.06 -18.67 22.24
CA MET A 75 3.04 -18.91 21.22
C MET A 75 2.87 -17.72 20.27
N ALA A 76 3.09 -16.49 20.77
CA ALA A 76 2.95 -15.25 20.02
C ALA A 76 4.20 -14.84 19.24
N GLU A 77 5.37 -15.30 19.64
CA GLU A 77 6.66 -14.91 19.07
C GLU A 77 6.71 -15.03 17.54
N PRO A 78 6.28 -16.15 16.93
CA PRO A 78 6.28 -16.27 15.47
C PRO A 78 5.47 -15.17 14.77
N PHE A 79 4.32 -14.78 15.36
CA PHE A 79 3.45 -13.76 14.79
C PHE A 79 4.08 -12.37 14.83
N TYR A 80 4.82 -12.02 15.89
CA TYR A 80 5.57 -10.77 15.93
C TYR A 80 6.60 -10.71 14.81
N TYR A 81 7.34 -11.80 14.59
CA TYR A 81 8.32 -11.86 13.51
C TYR A 81 7.68 -11.78 12.13
N ASP A 82 6.56 -12.45 11.91
CA ASP A 82 5.83 -12.39 10.64
C ASP A 82 5.36 -10.95 10.33
N LEU A 83 4.81 -10.25 11.33
CA LEU A 83 4.42 -8.84 11.18
C LEU A 83 5.61 -7.93 10.85
N ILE A 84 6.74 -8.10 11.55
CA ILE A 84 7.97 -7.34 11.28
C ILE A 84 8.50 -7.65 9.89
N LEU A 85 8.47 -8.92 9.47
CA LEU A 85 8.90 -9.35 8.14
C LEU A 85 8.05 -8.70 7.04
N ASP A 86 6.73 -8.68 7.23
CA ASP A 86 5.79 -8.09 6.28
C ASP A 86 6.00 -6.58 6.15
N LEU A 87 6.19 -5.86 7.26
CA LEU A 87 6.56 -4.46 7.23
C LEU A 87 7.91 -4.22 6.54
N ARG A 88 8.92 -5.07 6.77
CA ARG A 88 10.19 -4.99 6.03
C ARG A 88 10.03 -5.23 4.53
N LYS A 89 9.06 -6.05 4.10
CA LYS A 89 8.73 -6.18 2.66
C LYS A 89 8.19 -4.86 2.11
N VAL A 90 7.28 -4.20 2.84
CA VAL A 90 6.77 -2.86 2.49
C VAL A 90 7.93 -1.87 2.38
N ASN A 91 8.86 -1.87 3.33
CA ASN A 91 10.00 -0.96 3.30
C ASN A 91 10.89 -1.17 2.06
N ARG A 92 11.24 -2.43 1.75
CA ARG A 92 12.03 -2.75 0.55
C ARG A 92 11.36 -2.25 -0.73
N MET A 93 10.04 -2.42 -0.85
CA MET A 93 9.29 -1.90 -2.00
C MET A 93 9.37 -0.37 -2.10
N ASN A 94 9.38 0.33 -0.96
CA ASN A 94 9.52 1.79 -0.90
C ASN A 94 10.95 2.27 -1.25
N GLU A 95 12.00 1.57 -0.81
CA GLU A 95 13.40 1.92 -1.10
C GLU A 95 13.69 1.86 -2.61
N TYR A 96 13.22 0.82 -3.30
CA TYR A 96 13.40 0.68 -4.75
C TYR A 96 12.74 1.81 -5.55
N ARG A 97 11.72 2.47 -4.99
CA ARG A 97 10.96 3.55 -5.63
C ARG A 97 11.62 4.94 -5.51
N LYS A 98 12.78 5.05 -4.83
CA LYS A 98 13.57 6.30 -4.65
C LYS A 98 12.84 7.49 -3.99
N LYS A 99 11.58 7.38 -3.53
CA LYS A 99 10.76 8.58 -3.29
C LYS A 99 9.72 8.52 -2.15
N SER A 100 9.98 7.79 -1.08
CA SER A 100 9.14 7.96 0.11
C SER A 100 9.90 7.84 1.42
N GLU A 101 10.75 8.84 1.69
CA GLU A 101 11.35 9.02 3.02
C GLU A 101 10.26 9.07 4.10
N ALA A 102 9.10 9.66 3.78
CA ALA A 102 7.94 9.68 4.67
C ALA A 102 7.36 8.28 4.92
N SER A 103 7.06 7.48 3.89
CA SER A 103 6.52 6.12 4.06
C SER A 103 7.53 5.20 4.72
N THR A 104 8.81 5.28 4.34
CA THR A 104 9.92 4.54 4.98
C THR A 104 9.95 4.81 6.48
N LYS A 105 9.93 6.09 6.90
CA LYS A 105 9.87 6.47 8.32
C LYS A 105 8.61 5.95 9.03
N GLN A 106 7.47 5.90 8.34
CA GLN A 106 6.23 5.34 8.93
C GLN A 106 6.31 3.81 9.05
N VAL A 107 6.96 3.12 8.13
CA VAL A 107 7.22 1.68 8.24
C VAL A 107 8.15 1.41 9.42
N ASP A 108 9.25 2.16 9.53
CA ASP A 108 10.20 2.02 10.65
C ASP A 108 9.52 2.28 12.00
N LEU A 109 8.69 3.32 12.09
CA LEU A 109 7.89 3.60 13.29
C LEU A 109 6.94 2.44 13.64
N ALA A 110 6.28 1.84 12.64
CA ALA A 110 5.39 0.69 12.87
C ALA A 110 6.18 -0.53 13.37
N ILE A 111 7.38 -0.76 12.82
CA ILE A 111 8.30 -1.81 13.29
C ILE A 111 8.71 -1.56 14.75
N ASP A 112 9.14 -0.34 15.08
CA ASP A 112 9.56 0.02 16.44
C ASP A 112 8.45 -0.19 17.48
N ILE A 113 7.20 0.14 17.12
CA ILE A 113 6.03 -0.10 17.97
C ILE A 113 5.87 -1.60 18.23
N ILE A 114 5.94 -2.43 17.18
CA ILE A 114 5.75 -3.88 17.30
C ILE A 114 6.93 -4.53 18.04
N GLU A 115 8.17 -4.08 17.81
CA GLU A 115 9.35 -4.56 18.53
C GLU A 115 9.29 -4.20 20.02
N SER A 116 8.82 -3.00 20.36
CA SER A 116 8.56 -2.59 21.74
C SER A 116 7.50 -3.47 22.40
N GLN A 117 6.38 -3.71 21.72
CA GLN A 117 5.30 -4.56 22.23
C GLN A 117 5.74 -6.02 22.40
N LYS A 118 6.54 -6.53 21.45
CA LYS A 118 7.19 -7.84 21.53
C LYS A 118 8.08 -7.91 22.77
N SER A 119 8.94 -6.91 23.00
CA SER A 119 9.85 -6.87 24.14
C SER A 119 9.10 -6.81 25.48
N ILE A 120 8.01 -6.04 25.55
CA ILE A 120 7.12 -6.02 26.73
C ILE A 120 6.54 -7.42 26.98
N HIS A 121 5.98 -8.04 25.95
CA HIS A 121 5.40 -9.39 26.05
C HIS A 121 6.46 -10.43 26.46
N GLU A 122 7.64 -10.39 25.86
CA GLU A 122 8.79 -11.24 26.20
C GLU A 122 9.17 -11.09 27.68
N SER A 123 9.27 -9.85 28.17
CA SER A 123 9.64 -9.58 29.58
C SER A 123 8.59 -10.03 30.60
N MET A 124 7.31 -10.06 30.19
CA MET A 124 6.22 -10.49 31.05
C MET A 124 5.96 -11.99 30.97
N GLU A 125 6.54 -12.68 29.97
CA GLU A 125 6.25 -14.06 29.52
C GLU A 125 4.79 -14.30 29.10
N ARG A 126 3.85 -13.54 29.67
CA ARG A 126 2.42 -13.64 29.44
C ARG A 126 1.68 -12.30 29.60
N LEU A 127 0.71 -12.04 28.74
CA LEU A 127 -0.18 -10.87 28.79
C LEU A 127 -1.55 -11.20 29.40
N ASP A 128 -1.64 -11.23 30.74
CA ASP A 128 -2.90 -11.51 31.43
C ASP A 128 -3.91 -10.35 31.36
N GLU A 129 -3.41 -9.11 31.29
CA GLU A 129 -4.24 -7.92 31.24
C GLU A 129 -4.77 -7.64 29.82
N SER A 130 -6.08 -7.85 29.61
CA SER A 130 -6.75 -7.55 28.34
C SER A 130 -6.61 -6.07 27.92
N GLY A 131 -6.43 -5.16 28.89
CA GLY A 131 -6.19 -3.74 28.61
C GLY A 131 -4.89 -3.48 27.87
N LEU A 132 -3.82 -4.20 28.20
CA LEU A 132 -2.53 -4.07 27.52
C LEU A 132 -2.59 -4.60 26.09
N ILE A 133 -3.27 -5.72 25.87
CA ILE A 133 -3.52 -6.29 24.53
C ILE A 133 -4.31 -5.27 23.67
N GLN A 134 -5.35 -4.65 24.24
CA GLN A 134 -6.14 -3.64 23.54
C GLN A 134 -5.34 -2.39 23.20
N LEU A 135 -4.47 -1.94 24.11
CA LEU A 135 -3.54 -0.84 23.86
C LEU A 135 -2.57 -1.17 22.73
N HIS A 136 -1.94 -2.34 22.78
CA HIS A 136 -1.01 -2.79 21.73
C HIS A 136 -1.69 -2.85 20.36
N ARG A 137 -2.90 -3.41 20.31
CA ARG A 137 -3.72 -3.42 19.11
C ARG A 137 -3.99 -2.01 18.59
N SER A 138 -4.44 -1.10 19.46
CA SER A 138 -4.74 0.28 19.06
C SER A 138 -3.53 0.98 18.46
N GLN A 139 -2.38 0.93 19.15
CA GLN A 139 -1.14 1.54 18.67
C GLN A 139 -0.69 0.98 17.32
N THR A 140 -0.80 -0.34 17.15
CA THR A 140 -0.45 -1.01 15.88
C THR A 140 -1.40 -0.56 14.77
N MET A 141 -2.71 -0.56 15.00
CA MET A 141 -3.70 -0.13 14.01
C MET A 141 -3.54 1.34 13.62
N ASP A 142 -3.25 2.21 14.58
CA ASP A 142 -2.99 3.63 14.33
C ASP A 142 -1.74 3.82 13.45
N ALA A 143 -0.65 3.10 13.76
CA ALA A 143 0.57 3.15 12.97
C ALA A 143 0.35 2.67 11.52
N LEU A 144 -0.35 1.54 11.34
CA LEU A 144 -0.66 1.00 10.01
C LEU A 144 -1.63 1.89 9.23
N PHE A 145 -2.59 2.53 9.90
CA PHE A 145 -3.47 3.51 9.29
C PHE A 145 -2.68 4.74 8.79
N ILE A 146 -1.76 5.27 9.61
CA ILE A 146 -0.91 6.40 9.24
C ILE A 146 -0.01 6.02 8.06
N LEU A 147 0.57 4.81 8.07
CA LEU A 147 1.38 4.28 6.98
C LEU A 147 0.57 4.23 5.67
N ARG A 148 -0.61 3.60 5.68
CA ARG A 148 -1.51 3.54 4.52
C ARG A 148 -1.89 4.93 4.01
N ALA A 149 -2.25 5.83 4.91
CA ALA A 149 -2.61 7.20 4.57
C ALA A 149 -1.42 7.98 3.98
N THR A 150 -0.22 7.75 4.48
CA THR A 150 1.02 8.36 3.98
C THR A 150 1.32 7.88 2.56
N GLU A 151 1.24 6.57 2.33
CA GLU A 151 1.44 5.97 1.01
C GLU A 151 0.39 6.46 0.00
N SER A 152 -0.86 6.63 0.44
CA SER A 152 -1.96 7.18 -0.38
C SER A 152 -1.80 8.67 -0.73
N ARG A 153 -0.97 9.41 0.01
CA ARG A 153 -0.81 10.88 -0.09
C ARG A 153 0.45 11.32 -0.85
N LEU A 154 1.31 10.40 -1.29
CA LEU A 154 2.58 10.77 -1.91
C LEU A 154 2.36 11.70 -3.13
N PRO A 155 3.04 12.86 -3.19
CA PRO A 155 2.66 13.96 -4.07
C PRO A 155 2.95 13.67 -5.54
N LYS A 156 2.08 14.19 -6.42
CA LYS A 156 2.42 14.56 -7.80
C LYS A 156 3.72 15.36 -7.75
N GLN A 157 4.77 14.93 -8.46
CA GLN A 157 5.82 15.89 -8.80
C GLN A 157 5.17 17.03 -9.57
N SER A 158 5.26 18.24 -9.03
CA SER A 158 5.02 19.47 -9.79
C SER A 158 6.11 19.52 -10.86
N ASN A 159 5.73 19.13 -12.09
CA ASN A 159 6.46 19.52 -13.28
C ASN A 159 6.08 20.94 -13.65
#